data_AF-A0A923XY39-F1
#
_entry.id   AF-A0A923XY39-F1
#
_cell.length_a   1.000
_cell.length_b   1.000
_cell.length_c   1.000
_cell.angle_alpha   90.00
_cell.angle_beta   90.00
_cell.angle_gamma   90.00
#
_symmetry.space_group_name_H-M   'P 1'
#
loop_
_entity.id
_entity.type
_entity.pdbx_description
1 polymer ?
#
loop_
_entity_poly.entity_id
_entity_poly.type
_entity_poly.pdbx_seq_one_letter_code
_entity_poly.pdbx_strand_id
1 'polypeptide(L)'
;PLFMAGGWFTRTHLPKRLTEAGGPNWTVLEPMGCDPAVHDLTVTQARRSAAKSLILAAHGSSRSTVPSDIARHLAHRITTETAIPTEAAFIDQTPQLAQCSNHDLAAACLPYFAASLGHVSDDIPAALTEAGFLGSLLPAVGLAPEIPAIIARAILAGVPVCAQTCRWQV
;
A
#
# COMPACT_ATOMS: atom_id res chain seq x y z
N PRO A 1 -8.28 4.20 -9.49
CA PRO A 1 -9.18 3.78 -8.37
C PRO A 1 -8.37 3.67 -7.06
N LEU A 2 -8.99 3.92 -5.90
CA LEU A 2 -8.32 3.91 -4.59
C LEU A 2 -8.09 2.48 -4.05
N PHE A 3 -7.43 1.65 -4.86
CA PHE A 3 -6.97 0.32 -4.48
C PHE A 3 -5.44 0.29 -4.44
N MET A 4 -4.88 -0.57 -3.60
CA MET A 4 -3.42 -0.69 -3.47
C MET A 4 -2.79 -1.64 -4.50
N ALA A 5 -3.61 -2.40 -5.23
CA ALA A 5 -3.13 -3.40 -6.20
C ALA A 5 -4.11 -3.62 -7.35
N GLY A 6 -3.58 -4.10 -8.49
CA GLY A 6 -4.36 -4.63 -9.59
C GLY A 6 -4.82 -6.07 -9.31
N GLY A 7 -6.04 -6.42 -9.68
CA GLY A 7 -6.59 -7.75 -9.40
C GLY A 7 -7.93 -8.01 -10.08
N TRP A 8 -8.57 -9.12 -9.73
CA TRP A 8 -9.92 -9.45 -10.20
C TRP A 8 -10.92 -8.31 -9.97
N PHE A 9 -10.82 -7.60 -8.84
CA PHE A 9 -11.73 -6.49 -8.56
C PHE A 9 -11.57 -5.36 -9.60
N THR A 10 -10.34 -4.90 -9.85
CA THR A 10 -10.09 -3.77 -10.75
C THR A 10 -10.16 -4.14 -12.23
N ARG A 11 -9.86 -5.40 -12.59
CA ARG A 11 -9.88 -5.87 -13.98
C ARG A 11 -11.20 -6.49 -14.43
N THR A 12 -12.02 -6.99 -13.50
CA THR A 12 -13.22 -7.76 -13.85
C THR A 12 -14.46 -7.24 -13.14
N HIS A 13 -14.44 -7.19 -11.80
CA HIS A 13 -15.64 -6.84 -11.05
C HIS A 13 -16.07 -5.38 -11.27
N LEU A 14 -15.13 -4.44 -11.14
CA LEU A 14 -15.39 -3.01 -11.30
C LEU A 14 -15.82 -2.68 -12.74
N PRO A 15 -15.13 -3.10 -13.82
CA PRO A 15 -15.61 -2.89 -15.18
C PRO A 15 -17.03 -3.43 -15.44
N LYS A 16 -17.34 -4.63 -14.91
CA LYS A 16 -18.70 -5.20 -15.00
C LYS A 16 -19.73 -4.29 -14.34
N ARG A 17 -19.47 -3.84 -13.11
CA ARG A 17 -20.36 -2.94 -12.37
C ARG A 17 -20.54 -1.59 -13.07
N LEU A 18 -19.48 -1.04 -13.66
CA LEU A 18 -19.56 0.21 -14.41
C LEU A 18 -20.40 0.05 -15.68
N THR A 19 -20.26 -1.07 -16.38
CA THR A 19 -21.11 -1.40 -17.53
C THR A 19 -22.57 -1.50 -17.13
N GLU A 20 -22.87 -2.23 -16.05
CA GLU A 20 -24.23 -2.37 -15.50
C GLU A 20 -24.83 -1.02 -15.05
N ALA A 21 -23.99 -0.07 -14.63
CA ALA A 21 -24.39 1.29 -14.27
C ALA A 21 -24.52 2.24 -15.47
N GLY A 22 -24.41 1.74 -16.71
CA GLY A 22 -24.56 2.55 -17.93
C GLY A 22 -23.28 3.23 -18.42
N GLY A 23 -22.11 2.83 -17.91
CA GLY A 23 -20.78 3.32 -18.30
C GLY A 23 -19.93 2.31 -19.08
N PRO A 24 -20.41 1.71 -20.20
CA PRO A 24 -19.65 0.68 -20.92
C PRO A 24 -18.34 1.18 -21.54
N ASN A 25 -18.22 2.50 -21.76
CA ASN A 25 -17.04 3.14 -22.32
C ASN A 25 -16.12 3.77 -21.26
N TRP A 26 -16.40 3.55 -19.96
CA TRP A 26 -15.57 4.11 -18.89
C TRP A 26 -14.29 3.30 -18.75
N THR A 27 -13.18 4.00 -18.64
CA THR A 27 -11.86 3.38 -18.47
C THR A 27 -11.52 3.30 -16.99
N VAL A 28 -11.25 2.09 -16.49
CA VAL A 28 -10.66 1.91 -15.17
C VAL A 28 -9.16 2.17 -15.27
N LEU A 29 -8.69 3.24 -14.63
CA LEU A 29 -7.27 3.60 -14.58
C LEU A 29 -6.46 2.67 -13.66
N GLU A 30 -5.13 2.77 -13.69
CA GLU A 30 -4.27 2.06 -12.74
C GLU A 30 -4.69 2.31 -11.27
N PRO A 31 -4.61 1.28 -10.40
CA PRO A 31 -4.80 1.42 -8.96
C PRO A 31 -3.76 2.36 -8.36
N MET A 32 -4.18 3.16 -7.36
CA MET A 32 -3.29 4.12 -6.71
C MET A 32 -2.02 3.48 -6.14
N GLY A 33 -2.10 2.30 -5.52
CA GLY A 33 -0.91 1.62 -5.00
C GLY A 33 0.01 1.02 -6.08
N CYS A 34 -0.35 1.13 -7.36
CA CYS A 34 0.53 0.76 -8.47
C CYS A 34 1.25 1.98 -9.07
N ASP A 35 0.86 3.20 -8.73
CA ASP A 35 1.43 4.42 -9.29
C ASP A 35 2.86 4.65 -8.77
N PRO A 36 3.88 4.77 -9.64
CA PRO A 36 5.26 5.06 -9.23
C PRO A 36 5.38 6.30 -8.34
N ALA A 37 4.57 7.33 -8.55
CA ALA A 37 4.63 8.54 -7.74
C ALA A 37 4.18 8.30 -6.29
N VAL A 38 3.29 7.33 -6.06
CA VAL A 38 2.91 6.89 -4.70
C VAL A 38 4.06 6.09 -4.07
N HIS A 39 4.81 5.33 -4.87
CA HIS A 39 5.98 4.59 -4.39
C HIS A 39 7.09 5.56 -3.96
N ASP A 40 7.38 6.57 -4.77
CA ASP A 40 8.38 7.60 -4.46
C ASP A 40 7.97 8.43 -3.24
N LEU A 41 6.68 8.73 -3.09
CA LEU A 41 6.13 9.35 -1.88
C LEU A 41 6.32 8.45 -0.66
N THR A 42 6.12 7.14 -0.79
CA THR A 42 6.30 6.18 0.32
C THR A 42 7.76 6.16 0.79
N VAL A 43 8.73 6.15 -0.13
CA VAL A 43 10.16 6.27 0.20
C VAL A 43 10.44 7.61 0.88
N THR A 44 9.84 8.69 0.39
CA THR A 44 9.99 10.03 1.00
C THR A 44 9.44 10.08 2.43
N GLN A 45 8.29 9.49 2.69
CA GLN A 45 7.71 9.40 4.03
C GLN A 45 8.59 8.55 4.96
N ALA A 46 9.15 7.44 4.47
CA ALA A 46 10.11 6.63 5.22
C ALA A 46 11.34 7.46 5.63
N ARG A 47 11.94 8.24 4.71
CA ARG A 47 13.04 9.16 5.05
C ARG A 47 12.65 10.20 6.11
N ARG A 48 11.45 10.79 5.98
CA ARG A 48 10.94 11.81 6.91
C ARG A 48 10.66 11.26 8.32
N SER A 49 10.43 9.96 8.46
CA SER A 49 10.16 9.34 9.77
C SER A 49 11.36 9.40 10.72
N ALA A 50 12.59 9.49 10.19
CA ALA A 50 13.84 9.40 10.94
C ALA A 50 13.95 8.14 11.83
N ALA A 51 13.17 7.09 11.53
CA ALA A 51 13.20 5.83 12.25
C ALA A 51 14.48 5.04 11.95
N LYS A 52 14.96 4.25 12.91
CA LYS A 52 16.10 3.34 12.74
C LYS A 52 15.75 2.05 12.02
N SER A 53 14.47 1.68 12.01
CA SER A 53 13.91 0.56 11.24
C SER A 53 12.45 0.82 10.94
N LEU A 54 11.91 0.19 9.91
CA LEU A 54 10.56 0.44 9.45
C LEU A 54 9.80 -0.84 9.14
N ILE A 55 8.53 -0.90 9.52
CA ILE A 55 7.58 -1.91 9.05
C ILE A 55 6.67 -1.24 8.03
N LEU A 56 6.65 -1.75 6.80
CA LEU A 56 5.66 -1.36 5.81
C LEU A 56 4.43 -2.25 5.97
N ALA A 57 3.44 -1.76 6.71
CA ALA A 57 2.20 -2.49 6.93
C ALA A 57 1.29 -2.40 5.70
N ALA A 58 0.83 -3.54 5.21
CA ALA A 58 -0.12 -3.63 4.10
C ALA A 58 -1.23 -4.64 4.42
N HIS A 59 -2.33 -4.64 3.67
CA HIS A 59 -3.41 -5.59 3.94
C HIS A 59 -2.99 -7.05 3.65
N GLY A 60 -2.21 -7.26 2.59
CA GLY A 60 -1.97 -8.60 2.04
C GLY A 60 -3.21 -9.16 1.32
N SER A 61 -3.12 -10.41 0.84
CA SER A 61 -4.28 -11.12 0.30
C SER A 61 -4.08 -12.63 0.28
N SER A 62 -5.12 -13.37 0.65
CA SER A 62 -5.17 -14.83 0.48
C SER A 62 -5.47 -15.28 -0.96
N ARG A 63 -5.78 -14.34 -1.86
CA ARG A 63 -6.24 -14.62 -3.25
C ARG A 63 -5.29 -14.14 -4.33
N SER A 64 -4.30 -13.31 -3.99
CA SER A 64 -3.37 -12.71 -4.94
C SER A 64 -2.06 -12.36 -4.26
N THR A 65 -0.93 -12.62 -4.90
CA THR A 65 0.38 -12.22 -4.39
C THR A 65 0.65 -10.72 -4.59
N VAL A 66 0.01 -10.10 -5.59
CA VAL A 66 0.29 -8.72 -6.04
C VAL A 66 0.32 -7.68 -4.90
N PRO A 67 -0.64 -7.62 -3.95
CA PRO A 67 -0.55 -6.66 -2.85
C PRO A 67 0.71 -6.86 -2.00
N SER A 68 1.09 -8.13 -1.75
CA SER A 68 2.28 -8.46 -0.99
C SER A 68 3.57 -8.23 -1.77
N ASP A 69 3.55 -8.45 -3.10
CA ASP A 69 4.72 -8.23 -3.95
C ASP A 69 5.03 -6.73 -4.07
N ILE A 70 4.00 -5.87 -4.19
CA ILE A 70 4.16 -4.41 -4.13
C ILE A 70 4.78 -3.97 -2.79
N ALA A 71 4.25 -4.48 -1.67
CA ALA A 71 4.76 -4.12 -0.35
C ALA A 71 6.23 -4.57 -0.16
N ARG A 72 6.57 -5.81 -0.56
CA ARG A 72 7.95 -6.31 -0.50
C ARG A 72 8.89 -5.52 -1.40
N HIS A 73 8.45 -5.18 -2.61
CA HIS A 73 9.19 -4.31 -3.52
C HIS A 73 9.48 -2.95 -2.86
N LEU A 74 8.48 -2.34 -2.24
CA LEU A 74 8.65 -1.05 -1.57
C LEU A 74 9.54 -1.14 -0.34
N ALA A 75 9.41 -2.18 0.48
CA ALA A 75 10.29 -2.41 1.62
C ALA A 75 11.76 -2.54 1.19
N HIS A 76 12.01 -3.29 0.11
CA HIS A 76 13.35 -3.41 -0.47
C HIS A 76 13.87 -2.07 -1.01
N ARG A 77 13.03 -1.30 -1.72
CA ARG A 77 13.39 0.03 -2.21
C ARG A 77 13.71 1.00 -1.09
N ILE A 78 12.88 1.06 -0.04
CA ILE A 78 13.13 1.91 1.12
C ILE A 78 14.49 1.56 1.74
N THR A 79 14.74 0.26 2.00
CA THR A 79 16.02 -0.18 2.56
C THR A 79 17.20 0.28 1.71
N THR A 80 17.11 0.07 0.39
CA THR A 80 18.19 0.40 -0.56
C THR A 80 18.42 1.90 -0.70
N GLU A 81 17.35 2.69 -0.80
CA GLU A 81 17.42 4.12 -1.11
C GLU A 81 17.55 5.03 0.13
N THR A 82 17.35 4.50 1.33
CA THR A 82 17.35 5.28 2.59
C THR A 82 18.32 4.73 3.63
N ALA A 83 18.83 3.51 3.45
CA ALA A 83 19.56 2.74 4.45
C ALA A 83 18.77 2.44 5.74
N ILE A 84 17.45 2.67 5.77
CA ILE A 84 16.57 2.28 6.88
C ILE A 84 16.12 0.83 6.64
N PRO A 85 16.54 -0.15 7.48
CA PRO A 85 16.08 -1.53 7.37
C PRO A 85 14.55 -1.58 7.40
N THR A 86 13.97 -2.12 6.34
CA THR A 86 12.51 -2.12 6.16
C THR A 86 11.99 -3.48 5.78
N GLU A 87 10.95 -3.93 6.48
CA GLU A 87 10.27 -5.20 6.23
C GLU A 87 8.79 -4.96 5.90
N ALA A 88 8.23 -5.80 5.03
CA ALA A 88 6.79 -5.79 4.76
C ALA A 88 6.07 -6.77 5.69
N ALA A 89 4.99 -6.32 6.33
CA ALA A 89 4.14 -7.15 7.19
C ALA A 89 2.67 -6.93 6.85
N PHE A 90 1.84 -7.95 7.08
CA PHE A 90 0.47 -7.97 6.56
C PHE A 90 -0.58 -8.25 7.62
N ILE A 91 -1.81 -7.80 7.36
CA ILE A 91 -2.97 -8.15 8.21
C ILE A 91 -3.40 -9.59 7.94
N ASP A 92 -3.67 -9.91 6.66
CA ASP A 92 -4.29 -11.18 6.25
C ASP A 92 -3.32 -12.21 5.65
N GLN A 93 -2.00 -12.00 5.81
CA GLN A 93 -0.99 -12.83 5.15
C GLN A 93 0.29 -12.92 6.00
N THR A 94 1.08 -13.98 5.81
CA THR A 94 2.40 -14.11 6.43
C THR A 94 3.46 -13.31 5.66
N PRO A 95 4.41 -12.63 6.34
CA PRO A 95 4.49 -12.42 7.79
C PRO A 95 3.38 -11.50 8.31
N GLN A 96 2.71 -11.92 9.39
CA GLN A 96 1.62 -11.14 9.97
C GLN A 96 2.16 -10.01 10.85
N LEU A 97 1.51 -8.85 10.78
CA LEU A 97 1.86 -7.67 11.58
C LEU A 97 1.79 -7.96 13.08
N ALA A 98 0.81 -8.74 13.52
CA ALA A 98 0.66 -9.16 14.92
C ALA A 98 1.77 -10.09 15.42
N GLN A 99 2.56 -10.67 14.50
CA GLN A 99 3.64 -11.61 14.80
C GLN A 99 5.03 -10.96 14.64
N CYS A 100 5.08 -9.70 14.20
CA CYS A 100 6.32 -8.95 14.12
C CYS A 100 6.87 -8.73 15.54
N SER A 101 8.14 -9.04 15.77
CA SER A 101 8.79 -8.97 17.08
C SER A 101 10.16 -8.32 16.97
N ASN A 102 10.74 -7.93 18.11
CA ASN A 102 12.08 -7.30 18.20
C ASN A 102 12.18 -5.87 17.65
N HIS A 103 11.15 -5.06 17.84
CA HIS A 103 11.19 -3.65 17.43
C HIS A 103 11.67 -2.73 18.55
N ASP A 104 12.66 -1.90 18.24
CA ASP A 104 13.15 -0.81 19.10
C ASP A 104 12.11 0.32 19.19
N LEU A 105 12.15 1.13 20.25
CA LEU A 105 11.43 2.40 20.37
C LEU A 105 11.73 3.36 19.19
N ALA A 106 12.89 3.18 18.56
CA ALA A 106 13.28 3.93 17.37
C ALA A 106 12.71 3.36 16.05
N ALA A 107 11.85 2.35 16.09
CA ALA A 107 11.16 1.82 14.91
C ALA A 107 9.92 2.65 14.54
N ALA A 108 9.48 2.55 13.29
CA ALA A 108 8.20 3.09 12.84
C ALA A 108 7.42 2.09 11.99
N CYS A 109 6.09 2.12 12.08
CA CYS A 109 5.19 1.40 11.19
C CYS A 109 4.58 2.40 10.20
N LEU A 110 4.77 2.17 8.90
CA LEU A 110 4.20 2.97 7.81
C LEU A 110 3.09 2.20 7.11
N PRO A 111 1.82 2.60 7.26
CA PRO A 111 0.71 1.94 6.57
C PRO A 111 0.68 2.29 5.06
N TYR A 112 0.82 1.28 4.21
CA TYR A 112 0.65 1.38 2.77
C TYR A 112 -0.82 1.17 2.36
N PHE A 113 -1.66 2.16 2.69
CA PHE A 113 -3.11 2.13 2.49
C PHE A 113 -3.63 3.38 1.79
N ALA A 114 -4.73 3.24 1.05
CA ALA A 114 -5.28 4.33 0.23
C ALA A 114 -6.06 5.38 1.03
N ALA A 115 -6.61 5.00 2.17
CA ALA A 115 -7.38 5.86 3.07
C ALA A 115 -7.38 5.23 4.47
N SER A 116 -7.70 6.03 5.48
CA SER A 116 -7.98 5.55 6.85
C SER A 116 -9.47 5.29 7.02
N LEU A 117 -9.99 4.26 6.34
CA LEU A 117 -11.40 3.86 6.42
C LEU A 117 -11.55 2.49 7.10
N GLY A 118 -12.52 2.41 8.03
CA GLY A 118 -12.93 1.18 8.71
C GLY A 118 -11.80 0.48 9.46
N HIS A 119 -11.84 -0.86 9.41
CA HIS A 119 -10.87 -1.82 9.95
C HIS A 119 -9.40 -1.37 9.92
N VAL A 120 -8.91 -0.62 8.92
CA VAL A 120 -7.50 -0.15 8.89
C VAL A 120 -7.14 0.73 10.09
N SER A 121 -8.09 1.55 10.58
CA SER A 121 -7.90 2.42 11.74
C SER A 121 -7.90 1.67 13.07
N ASP A 122 -8.43 0.43 13.10
CA ASP A 122 -8.57 -0.39 14.30
C ASP A 122 -7.60 -1.59 14.29
N ASP A 123 -7.54 -2.32 13.18
CA ASP A 123 -6.77 -3.54 12.96
C ASP A 123 -5.25 -3.30 13.02
N ILE A 124 -4.74 -2.19 12.45
CA ILE A 124 -3.31 -1.91 12.51
C ILE A 124 -2.87 -1.58 13.95
N PRO A 125 -3.51 -0.63 14.66
CA PRO A 125 -3.19 -0.41 16.06
C PRO A 125 -3.37 -1.66 16.93
N ALA A 126 -4.41 -2.46 16.71
CA ALA A 126 -4.65 -3.70 17.44
C ALA A 126 -3.53 -4.72 17.18
N ALA A 127 -3.16 -4.97 15.93
CA ALA A 127 -2.09 -5.89 15.57
C ALA A 127 -0.72 -5.43 16.11
N LEU A 128 -0.42 -4.13 16.06
CA LEU A 128 0.80 -3.57 16.65
C LEU A 128 0.81 -3.73 18.18
N THR A 129 -0.35 -3.57 18.83
CA THR A 129 -0.50 -3.79 20.28
C THR A 129 -0.27 -5.26 20.64
N GLU A 130 -0.85 -6.19 19.88
CA GLU A 130 -0.67 -7.64 20.05
C GLU A 130 0.80 -8.05 19.87
N ALA A 131 1.48 -7.46 18.88
CA ALA A 131 2.91 -7.63 18.63
C ALA A 131 3.81 -7.03 19.72
N GLY A 132 3.27 -6.22 20.64
CA GLY A 132 4.06 -5.46 21.61
C GLY A 132 4.97 -4.42 20.95
N PHE A 133 4.55 -3.85 19.81
CA PHE A 133 5.32 -2.85 19.08
C PHE A 133 5.43 -1.54 19.86
N LEU A 134 6.66 -1.09 20.11
CA LEU A 134 6.93 0.11 20.92
C LEU A 134 7.28 1.34 20.08
N GLY A 135 7.41 1.19 18.77
CA GLY A 135 7.73 2.27 17.84
C GLY A 135 6.53 3.19 17.55
N SER A 136 6.71 4.12 16.61
CA SER A 136 5.65 5.05 16.19
C SER A 136 4.80 4.47 15.05
N LEU A 137 3.49 4.68 15.09
CA LEU A 137 2.60 4.45 13.95
C LEU A 137 2.49 5.75 13.14
N LEU A 138 2.91 5.71 11.87
CA LEU A 138 2.82 6.84 10.96
C LEU A 138 1.44 6.91 10.30
N PRO A 139 1.03 8.08 9.77
CA PRO A 139 -0.17 8.18 8.93
C PRO A 139 -0.08 7.29 7.69
N ALA A 140 -1.22 6.78 7.22
CA ALA A 140 -1.27 6.01 5.98
C ALA A 140 -0.85 6.87 4.78
N VAL A 141 -0.14 6.26 3.81
CA VAL A 141 0.38 6.95 2.63
C VAL A 141 -0.72 7.70 1.86
N GLY A 142 -1.93 7.13 1.77
CA GLY A 142 -3.07 7.74 1.09
C GLY A 142 -3.60 9.04 1.74
N LEU A 143 -3.19 9.35 2.97
CA LEU A 143 -3.55 10.60 3.66
C LEU A 143 -2.55 11.74 3.43
N ALA A 144 -1.44 11.47 2.74
CA ALA A 144 -0.42 12.48 2.51
C ALA A 144 -0.95 13.63 1.63
N PRO A 145 -0.56 14.89 1.91
CA PRO A 145 -1.04 16.06 1.17
C PRO A 145 -0.63 16.06 -0.32
N GLU A 146 0.36 15.25 -0.71
CA GLU A 146 0.81 15.08 -2.10
C GLU A 146 -0.16 14.21 -2.93
N ILE A 147 -1.02 13.41 -2.31
CA ILE A 147 -1.90 12.44 -2.98
C ILE A 147 -2.87 13.08 -3.98
N PRO A 148 -3.58 14.18 -3.68
CA PRO A 148 -4.45 14.85 -4.66
C PRO A 148 -3.73 15.23 -5.96
N ALA A 149 -2.49 15.73 -5.86
CA ALA A 149 -1.69 16.09 -7.02
C ALA A 149 -1.23 14.87 -7.83
N ILE A 150 -0.92 13.75 -7.16
CA ILE A 150 -0.62 12.47 -7.82
C ILE A 150 -1.85 11.95 -8.57
N ILE A 151 -3.03 11.96 -7.92
CA ILE A 151 -4.29 11.53 -8.54
C ILE A 151 -4.61 12.39 -9.78
N ALA A 152 -4.47 13.71 -9.69
CA ALA A 152 -4.69 14.60 -10.83
C ALA A 152 -3.79 14.25 -12.02
N ARG A 153 -2.50 13.97 -11.78
CA ARG A 153 -1.57 13.53 -12.83
C ARG A 153 -1.96 12.17 -13.40
N ALA A 154 -2.36 11.21 -12.58
CA ALA A 154 -2.80 9.89 -13.03
C ALA A 154 -4.05 9.98 -13.92
N ILE A 155 -5.01 10.85 -13.58
CA ILE A 155 -6.21 11.12 -14.40
C ILE A 155 -5.81 11.70 -15.76
N LEU A 156 -4.92 12.70 -15.78
CA LEU A 156 -4.45 13.31 -17.03
C LEU A 156 -3.65 12.34 -17.90
N ALA A 157 -2.84 11.47 -17.29
CA ALA A 157 -2.08 10.45 -18.01
C ALA A 157 -2.98 9.38 -18.62
N GLY A 158 -4.13 9.09 -18.00
CA GLY A 158 -5.14 8.19 -18.57
C GLY A 158 -4.69 6.73 -18.72
N VAL A 159 -3.67 6.30 -17.96
CA VAL A 159 -3.12 4.95 -18.07
C VAL A 159 -4.13 3.94 -17.51
N PRO A 160 -4.64 3.00 -18.35
CA PRO A 160 -5.60 2.00 -17.90
C PRO A 160 -4.95 1.00 -16.92
N VAL A 161 -5.78 0.35 -16.09
CA VAL A 161 -5.33 -0.80 -15.31
C VAL A 161 -4.66 -1.83 -16.22
N CYS A 162 -3.55 -2.43 -15.76
CA CYS A 162 -2.81 -3.42 -16.54
C CYS A 162 -3.78 -4.45 -17.14
N ALA A 163 -3.75 -4.61 -18.47
CA ALA A 163 -4.68 -5.47 -19.19
C ALA A 163 -4.47 -6.97 -18.87
N GLN A 164 -3.26 -7.33 -18.42
CA GLN A 164 -2.86 -8.70 -18.09
C GLN A 164 -2.35 -8.77 -16.63
N THR A 165 -1.26 -9.50 -16.41
CA THR A 165 -0.58 -9.62 -15.12
C THR A 165 -0.17 -8.25 -14.59
N CYS A 166 -0.28 -8.05 -13.28
CA CYS A 166 0.17 -6.78 -12.69
C CYS A 166 1.69 -6.70 -12.85
N ARG A 167 2.23 -5.55 -13.25
CA ARG A 167 3.68 -5.35 -13.42
C ARG A 167 4.51 -5.56 -12.14
N TRP A 168 3.81 -5.59 -11.00
CA TRP A 168 4.38 -5.80 -9.68
C TRP A 168 4.25 -7.23 -9.18
N GLN A 169 3.66 -8.12 -9.96
CA GLN A 169 3.60 -9.54 -9.63
C GLN A 169 4.97 -10.16 -9.88
N VAL A 170 5.50 -10.87 -8.88
CA VAL A 170 6.80 -11.55 -8.95
C VAL A 170 6.61 -13.07 -8.88
#